data_AF-F7VE57-F1
#
_entry.id   AF-F7VE57-F1
#
_cell.length_a   1.000
_cell.length_b   1.000
_cell.length_c   1.000
_cell.angle_alpha   90.00
_cell.angle_beta   90.00
_cell.angle_gamma   90.00
#
_symmetry.space_group_name_H-M   'P 1'
#
loop_
_entity.id
_entity.type
_entity.pdbx_description
1 polymer ?
#
loop_
_entity_poly.entity_id
_entity_poly.type
_entity_poly.pdbx_seq_one_letter_code
_entity_poly.pdbx_strand_id
1 'polypeptide(L)' 'MLRFSMDRKGHVLSAHIQGSSGHALLDQEAMALVRRAEPLPVPPDSVQGDPITLTVPIEFYIEKGKG' A
#
# COMPACT_ATOMS: atom_id res chain seq x y z
N MET A 1 5.76 -7.05 -0.33
CA MET A 1 5.44 -6.32 0.92
C MET A 1 5.55 -4.82 0.68
N LEU A 2 4.44 -4.12 0.79
CA LEU A 2 4.40 -2.66 0.74
C LEU A 2 4.44 -2.11 2.16
N ARG A 3 5.38 -1.21 2.45
CA ARG A 3 5.47 -0.49 3.72
C ARG A 3 5.11 0.97 3.49
N PHE A 4 4.16 1.49 4.26
CA PHE A 4 3.76 2.88 4.16
C PHE A 4 3.43 3.46 5.53
N SER A 5 3.46 4.79 5.61
CA SER A 5 2.95 5.54 6.75
C SER A 5 1.83 6.47 6.32
N MET A 6 0.88 6.70 7.21
CA MET A 6 -0.24 7.61 6.99
C MET A 6 -0.55 8.42 8.24
N ASP A 7 -1.17 9.57 8.05
CA ASP A 7 -1.74 10.36 9.14
C ASP A 7 -3.05 9.73 9.66
N ARG A 8 -3.60 10.31 10.74
CA ARG A 8 -4.86 9.87 11.32
C ARG A 8 -6.09 10.10 10.44
N LYS A 9 -5.96 10.81 9.32
CA LYS A 9 -7.03 11.07 8.35
C LYS A 9 -6.95 10.14 7.13
N GLY A 10 -5.96 9.26 7.08
CA GLY A 10 -5.77 8.30 5.99
C GLY A 10 -4.93 8.81 4.82
N HIS A 11 -4.28 9.97 4.94
CA HIS A 11 -3.37 10.47 3.90
C HIS A 11 -2.00 9.81 4.01
N VAL A 12 -1.46 9.29 2.90
CA VAL A 12 -0.22 8.51 2.92
C VAL A 12 0.97 9.46 2.86
N LEU A 13 1.77 9.48 3.92
CA LEU A 13 2.94 10.35 4.07
C LEU A 13 4.17 9.77 3.36
N SER A 14 4.35 8.46 3.41
CA SER A 14 5.46 7.77 2.76
C SER A 14 5.07 6.36 2.35
N ALA A 15 5.70 5.82 1.29
CA ALA A 15 5.52 4.44 0.85
C ALA A 15 6.81 3.93 0.21
N HIS A 16 7.13 2.65 0.41
CA HIS A 16 8.22 1.95 -0.28
C HIS A 16 8.00 0.43 -0.29
N ILE A 17 8.67 -0.24 -1.22
CA ILE A 17 8.69 -1.70 -1.30
C ILE A 17 9.71 -2.22 -0.28
N GLN A 18 9.22 -2.87 0.78
CA GLN A 18 10.07 -3.55 1.78
C GLN A 18 10.45 -4.97 1.32
N GLY A 19 9.60 -5.60 0.52
CA GLY A 19 9.88 -6.90 -0.08
C GLY A 19 9.33 -6.96 -1.50
N SER A 20 10.22 -7.11 -2.48
CA SER A 20 9.89 -7.13 -3.91
C SER A 20 9.10 -8.37 -4.30
N SER A 21 8.22 -8.22 -5.30
CA SER A 21 7.54 -9.34 -5.98
C SER A 21 8.44 -10.10 -6.96
N GLY A 22 9.68 -9.63 -7.18
CA GLY A 22 10.56 -10.11 -8.24
C GLY A 22 10.25 -9.54 -9.63
N HIS A 23 9.18 -8.74 -9.77
CA HIS A 23 8.76 -8.12 -11.03
C HIS A 23 8.66 -6.60 -10.87
N ALA A 24 9.56 -5.85 -11.52
CA ALA A 24 9.65 -4.39 -11.36
C ALA A 24 8.33 -3.67 -11.68
N LEU A 25 7.59 -4.13 -12.70
CA LEU A 25 6.29 -3.54 -13.06
C LEU A 25 5.25 -3.73 -11.95
N LEU A 26 5.20 -4.91 -11.32
CA LEU A 26 4.26 -5.16 -10.22
C LEU A 26 4.64 -4.37 -8.97
N ASP A 27 5.94 -4.19 -8.70
CA ASP A 27 6.41 -3.34 -7.61
C ASP A 27 6.04 -1.86 -7.84
N GLN A 28 6.19 -1.37 -9.07
CA GLN A 28 5.75 -0.02 -9.45
C GLN A 28 4.23 0.14 -9.31
N GLU A 29 3.46 -0.85 -9.74
CA GLU A 29 2.00 -0.82 -9.58
C GLU A 29 1.58 -0.89 -8.11
N ALA A 30 2.29 -1.62 -7.24
CA ALA A 30 2.01 -1.62 -5.80
C ALA A 30 2.25 -0.23 -5.18
N MET A 31 3.29 0.47 -5.60
CA MET A 31 3.55 1.86 -5.19
C MET A 31 2.48 2.82 -5.71
N ALA A 32 2.01 2.64 -6.95
CA ALA A 32 0.96 3.48 -7.51
C ALA A 32 -0.41 3.20 -6.87
N LEU A 33 -0.69 1.93 -6.52
CA LEU A 33 -1.94 1.49 -5.91
C LEU A 33 -2.22 2.23 -4.60
N VAL A 34 -1.23 2.33 -3.71
CA VAL A 34 -1.42 3.00 -2.41
C VAL A 34 -1.67 4.49 -2.56
N ARG A 35 -1.08 5.13 -3.58
CA ARG A 35 -1.33 6.54 -3.90
C ARG A 35 -2.73 6.77 -4.45
N ARG A 36 -3.21 5.89 -5.34
CA ARG A 36 -4.57 5.95 -5.88
C ARG A 36 -5.66 5.67 -4.84
N ALA A 37 -5.32 4.89 -3.80
CA ALA A 37 -6.24 4.54 -2.73
C ALA A 37 -6.42 5.66 -1.68
N GLU A 38 -5.71 6.79 -1.79
CA GLU A 38 -5.85 7.89 -0.86
C GLU A 38 -7.22 8.62 -0.99
N PRO A 39 -7.84 9.05 0.12
CA PRO A 39 -7.46 8.72 1.50
C PRO A 39 -7.82 7.27 1.85
N LEU A 40 -6.92 6.60 2.57
CA LEU A 40 -7.18 5.28 3.11
C LEU A 40 -8.26 5.34 4.20
N PRO A 41 -8.93 4.21 4.50
CA PRO A 41 -9.86 4.15 5.62
C PRO A 41 -9.21 4.65 6.92
N VAL A 42 -9.92 5.52 7.63
CA VAL A 42 -9.44 6.08 8.91
C VAL A 42 -9.16 4.94 9.90
N PRO A 43 -7.94 4.88 10.48
CA PRO A 43 -7.61 3.85 11.45
C PRO A 43 -8.50 3.93 12.70
N PRO A 44 -8.98 2.79 13.23
CA PRO A 44 -9.70 2.78 14.50
C PRO A 44 -8.86 3.36 15.64
N ASP A 45 -9.51 3.91 16.68
CA ASP A 45 -8.86 4.50 17.85
C ASP A 45 -7.93 3.52 18.61
N SER A 46 -8.17 2.22 18.47
CA SER A 46 -7.33 1.17 19.05
C SER A 46 -5.93 1.10 18.42
N VAL A 47 -5.77 1.60 17.20
CA VAL A 47 -4.46 1.72 16.55
C VAL A 47 -3.80 2.99 17.08
N GLN A 48 -2.67 2.84 17.77
CA GLN A 48 -1.92 3.96 18.33
C GLN A 48 -0.86 4.51 17.38
N GLY A 49 -0.35 5.72 17.66
CA GLY A 49 0.69 6.39 16.88
C GLY A 49 0.16 7.52 15.98
N ASP A 50 1.07 8.43 15.63
CA ASP A 50 0.90 9.47 14.61
C ASP A 50 2.32 9.92 14.16
N PRO A 51 2.82 9.48 12.99
CA PRO A 51 2.11 8.73 11.97
C PRO A 51 1.93 7.25 12.28
N ILE A 52 0.91 6.62 11.69
CA ILE A 52 0.71 5.17 11.73
C ILE A 52 1.52 4.54 10.61
N THR A 53 2.25 3.47 10.90
CA THR A 53 3.10 2.77 9.92
C THR A 53 2.70 1.31 9.81
N LEU A 54 2.43 0.85 8.59
CA LEU A 54 1.97 -0.50 8.30
C LEU A 54 2.86 -1.15 7.24
N THR A 55 3.04 -2.47 7.36
CA THR A 55 3.60 -3.31 6.29
C THR A 55 2.54 -4.34 5.91
N VAL A 56 2.10 -4.31 4.66
CA VAL A 56 1.03 -5.17 4.14
C VAL A 56 1.52 -6.02 2.96
N PRO A 57 1.00 -7.24 2.78
CA PRO A 57 1.16 -7.97 1.54
C PRO A 57 0.32 -7.32 0.44
N ILE A 58 0.83 -7.34 -0.80
CA ILE A 58 0.07 -7.00 -2.01
C ILE A 58 0.12 -8.23 -2.90
N GLU A 59 -1.04 -8.73 -3.28
CA GLU A 59 -1.19 -9.90 -4.13
C GLU A 59 -1.71 -9.48 -5.51
N PHE A 60 -1.04 -9.95 -6.55
CA PHE A 60 -1.43 -9.72 -7.93
C PHE A 60 -1.98 -11.01 -8.53
N TYR A 61 -3.15 -10.91 -9.15
CA TYR A 61 -3.79 -12.01 -9.88
C TYR A 61 -3.82 -11.63 -11.36
N ILE A 62 -3.17 -12.44 -12.20
CA ILE A 62 -3.13 -12.21 -13.64
C ILE A 62 -4.15 -13.15 -14.28
N GLU A 63 -5.22 -12.57 -14.81
CA GLU A 63 -6.18 -13.31 -15.62
C GLU A 63 -5.72 -13.32 -17.08
N LYS A 64 -5.91 -14.46 -17.77
CA LYS A 64 -5.71 -14.50 -19.22
C LYS A 64 -6.76 -13.61 -19.87
N GLY A 65 -6.31 -12.58 -20.58
CA GLY A 65 -7.20 -11.75 -21.39
C GLY A 65 -8.01 -12.62 -22.35
N LYS A 66 -9.32 -12.37 -22.46
CA LYS A 66 -10.14 -12.99 -23.50
C LYS A 66 -9.62 -12.45 -24.84
N GLY A 67 -8.97 -13.32 -25.60
CA GLY A 67 -8.57 -13.06 -26.99
C GLY A 67 -9.78 -12.91 -27.91
#